data_AF-A0A0M8Y2D1-F1
#
_entry.id   AF-A0A0M8Y2D1-F1
#
_cell.length_a   1.000
_cell.length_b   1.000
_cell.length_c   1.000
_cell.angle_alpha   90.00
_cell.angle_beta   90.00
_cell.angle_gamma   90.00
#
_symmetry.space_group_name_H-M   'P 1'
#
loop_
_entity.id
_entity.type
_entity.pdbx_description
1 polymer ?
#
loop_
_entity_poly.entity_id
_entity_poly.type
_entity_poly.pdbx_seq_one_letter_code
_entity_poly.pdbx_strand_id
1 'polypeptide(L)'
;MGRPPEPEPVFPADAMGATESIQAVPRAPGRGDDRPLYRDEMPADSGADTAQFDVAAVDDDPYDDYAGYDDGAPPRGGGNRTRILVIAGFVVLLVIAGSGAFLLASGTGGDSGSADAASVADEADDPGALTTDALFPETVEIEGQGTFTRVVDEDTEDCAAGTHGTYGEALTGNDCRQLVRASYVSEDENHAVTVGVAALPTETEAAAAMDAQDLVAAEWFAGLPGEEGTPTERLGYSGGHGSSGQWGRYVLFSLAANSDGTEEEAEGGSEDAALLRDIGEGFLDEAFARLTEDRA
;
A
#
# COMPACT_ATOMS: atom_id res chain seq x y z
N MET A 1 36.77 31.14 -3.72
CA MET A 1 35.60 31.00 -2.83
C MET A 1 34.79 29.85 -3.39
N GLY A 2 34.83 28.69 -2.75
CA GLY A 2 33.99 27.56 -3.18
C GLY A 2 32.53 27.88 -2.87
N ARG A 3 31.64 27.57 -3.81
CA ARG A 3 30.20 27.55 -3.55
C ARG A 3 29.99 26.60 -2.36
N PRO A 4 29.20 26.96 -1.33
CA PRO A 4 28.83 25.99 -0.32
C PRO A 4 28.19 24.77 -1.02
N PRO A 5 28.40 23.54 -0.51
CA PRO A 5 27.71 22.39 -1.05
C PRO A 5 26.21 22.69 -1.02
N GLU A 6 25.55 22.46 -2.15
CA GLU A 6 24.10 22.57 -2.19
C GLU A 6 23.55 21.43 -1.31
N PRO A 7 22.53 21.71 -0.48
CA PRO A 7 21.91 20.66 0.30
C PRO A 7 21.39 19.58 -0.66
N GLU A 8 21.60 18.31 -0.31
CA GLU A 8 21.07 17.19 -1.06
C GLU A 8 19.53 17.29 -1.12
N PRO A 9 18.91 16.99 -2.28
CA PRO A 9 17.47 17.01 -2.41
C PRO A 9 16.85 15.99 -1.47
N VAL A 10 15.91 16.43 -0.65
CA VAL A 10 15.12 15.59 0.27
C VAL A 10 13.70 15.51 -0.29
N PHE A 11 13.03 14.37 -0.12
CA PHE A 11 11.66 14.20 -0.59
C PHE A 11 10.73 15.26 0.02
N PRO A 12 9.93 15.99 -0.77
CA PRO A 12 9.04 17.00 -0.22
C PRO A 12 7.97 16.36 0.69
N ALA A 13 7.82 16.85 1.91
CA ALA A 13 6.89 16.26 2.88
C ALA A 13 5.41 16.33 2.44
N ASP A 14 5.05 17.32 1.63
CA ASP A 14 3.72 17.48 1.03
C ASP A 14 3.47 16.58 -0.18
N ALA A 15 4.53 15.95 -0.70
CA ALA A 15 4.50 14.98 -1.78
C ALA A 15 4.45 13.52 -1.27
N MET A 16 4.58 13.31 0.04
CA MET A 16 4.53 11.97 0.64
C MET A 16 3.14 11.36 0.51
N GLY A 17 3.12 10.08 0.13
CA GLY A 17 1.94 9.24 0.02
C GLY A 17 1.77 8.35 1.24
N ALA A 18 1.16 7.19 1.02
CA ALA A 18 0.91 6.22 2.09
C ALA A 18 2.24 5.69 2.66
N THR A 19 2.35 5.67 3.99
CA THR A 19 3.49 5.13 4.74
C THR A 19 2.98 4.39 5.97
N GLU A 20 3.17 3.07 6.03
CA GLU A 20 2.67 2.21 7.11
C GLU A 20 3.21 0.78 6.97
N SER A 21 3.02 -0.04 8.01
CA SER A 21 3.36 -1.46 7.94
C SER A 21 2.39 -2.21 7.01
N ILE A 22 2.92 -2.99 6.08
CA ILE A 22 2.19 -3.92 5.22
C ILE A 22 2.30 -5.35 5.75
N GLN A 23 1.18 -6.08 5.73
CA GLN A 23 1.14 -7.49 6.13
C GLN A 23 1.73 -8.39 5.03
N ALA A 24 2.24 -9.57 5.40
CA ALA A 24 2.69 -10.53 4.39
C ALA A 24 1.51 -10.98 3.52
N VAL A 25 1.74 -11.02 2.21
CA VAL A 25 0.74 -11.46 1.24
C VAL A 25 0.92 -12.97 1.02
N PRO A 26 -0.14 -13.79 1.03
CA PRO A 26 0.00 -15.20 0.72
C PRO A 26 0.63 -15.39 -0.66
N ARG A 27 1.73 -16.15 -0.74
CA ARG A 27 2.31 -16.56 -2.02
C ARG A 27 1.21 -17.20 -2.86
N ALA A 28 0.93 -16.64 -4.04
CA ALA A 28 -0.08 -17.22 -4.93
C ALA A 28 0.24 -18.70 -5.15
N PRO A 29 -0.71 -19.63 -4.92
CA PRO A 29 -0.47 -21.04 -5.14
C PRO A 29 -0.08 -21.21 -6.61
N GLY A 30 1.15 -21.66 -6.82
CA GLY A 30 1.70 -21.83 -8.15
C GLY A 30 0.78 -22.72 -8.99
N ARG A 31 0.62 -22.39 -10.27
CA ARG A 31 0.11 -23.34 -11.27
C ARG A 31 1.21 -24.39 -11.49
N GLY A 32 1.40 -25.27 -10.51
CA GLY A 32 2.46 -26.28 -10.50
C GLY A 32 2.50 -27.02 -9.17
N ASP A 33 1.98 -28.25 -9.20
CA ASP A 33 2.22 -29.35 -8.25
C ASP A 33 1.75 -29.28 -6.79
N ASP A 34 0.80 -28.41 -6.43
CA ASP A 34 -0.04 -28.67 -5.25
C ASP A 34 -1.13 -29.69 -5.61
N ARG A 35 -0.73 -30.97 -5.67
CA ARG A 35 -1.68 -32.08 -5.57
C ARG A 35 -2.41 -31.91 -4.24
N PRO A 36 -3.75 -31.89 -4.21
CA PRO A 36 -4.46 -31.90 -2.94
C PRO A 36 -3.99 -33.14 -2.16
N LEU A 37 -3.54 -32.93 -0.93
CA LEU A 37 -3.27 -33.97 0.06
C LEU A 37 -4.59 -34.66 0.42
N TYR A 38 -5.15 -35.41 -0.52
CA TYR A 38 -6.11 -36.43 -0.18
C TYR A 38 -5.35 -37.51 0.59
N ARG A 39 -5.79 -37.69 1.82
CA ARG A 39 -5.33 -38.68 2.77
C ARG A 39 -5.59 -40.09 2.21
N ASP A 40 -4.66 -40.60 1.41
CA ASP A 40 -4.61 -41.99 0.93
C ASP A 40 -4.12 -42.92 2.06
N GLU A 41 -4.95 -43.15 3.07
CA GLU A 41 -4.76 -44.26 4.01
C GLU A 41 -6.13 -44.82 4.47
N MET A 42 -6.79 -45.59 3.61
CA MET A 42 -7.71 -46.64 4.09
C MET A 42 -7.09 -48.00 3.77
N PRO A 43 -6.69 -48.79 4.78
CA PRO A 43 -6.37 -50.18 4.58
C PRO A 43 -7.62 -50.94 4.17
N ALA A 44 -7.52 -51.70 3.08
CA ALA A 44 -8.48 -52.74 2.77
C ALA A 44 -8.19 -53.96 3.68
N ASP A 45 -9.11 -54.33 4.57
CA ASP A 45 -9.65 -55.70 4.59
C ASP A 45 -10.90 -55.90 5.48
N SER A 46 -11.76 -56.78 4.94
CA SER A 46 -12.70 -57.74 5.54
C SER A 46 -13.52 -57.44 6.82
N GLY A 47 -14.84 -57.34 6.63
CA GLY A 47 -15.75 -58.42 7.05
C GLY A 47 -16.44 -58.31 8.42
N ALA A 48 -17.79 -58.32 8.36
CA ALA A 48 -18.77 -58.49 9.46
C ALA A 48 -18.85 -57.31 10.46
N ASP A 49 -20.00 -56.78 10.86
CA ASP A 49 -21.30 -57.39 11.11
C ASP A 49 -22.44 -56.39 10.84
N THR A 50 -23.53 -56.94 10.31
CA THR A 50 -24.82 -56.27 10.15
C THR A 50 -25.52 -56.10 11.49
N ALA A 51 -25.78 -54.86 11.90
CA ALA A 51 -26.84 -54.57 12.88
C ALA A 51 -27.88 -53.67 12.22
N GLN A 52 -28.91 -54.34 11.71
CA GLN A 52 -30.17 -53.78 11.26
C GLN A 52 -30.81 -53.06 12.45
N PHE A 53 -31.25 -51.81 12.26
CA PHE A 53 -32.23 -51.20 13.15
C PHE A 53 -33.58 -51.20 12.43
N ASP A 54 -34.43 -52.13 12.88
CA ASP A 54 -35.81 -52.31 12.48
C ASP A 54 -36.65 -51.07 12.85
N VAL A 55 -37.28 -50.47 11.85
CA VAL A 55 -38.34 -49.47 12.04
C VAL A 55 -39.66 -50.23 12.14
N ALA A 56 -40.14 -50.40 13.37
CA ALA A 56 -41.50 -50.89 13.63
C ALA A 56 -42.29 -49.79 14.35
N ALA A 57 -43.40 -49.42 13.72
CA ALA A 57 -44.42 -48.50 14.19
C ALA A 57 -45.08 -48.99 15.48
N VAL A 58 -45.43 -48.05 16.38
CA VAL A 58 -46.50 -48.21 17.38
C VAL A 58 -47.24 -46.87 17.52
N ASP A 59 -48.55 -46.98 17.30
CA ASP A 59 -49.65 -46.01 17.33
C ASP A 59 -49.96 -45.34 18.69
N ASP A 60 -50.68 -44.21 18.55
CA ASP A 60 -51.72 -43.55 19.38
C ASP A 60 -51.95 -43.90 20.87
N ASP A 61 -52.05 -42.88 21.73
CA ASP A 61 -53.33 -42.25 22.16
C ASP A 61 -53.05 -41.09 23.19
N PRO A 62 -54.02 -40.23 23.58
CA PRO A 62 -53.84 -38.77 23.75
C PRO A 62 -54.01 -38.34 25.23
N TYR A 63 -53.80 -37.06 25.58
CA TYR A 63 -54.54 -36.31 26.63
C TYR A 63 -53.97 -34.88 26.84
N ASP A 64 -54.75 -33.90 26.36
CA ASP A 64 -55.25 -32.64 26.95
C ASP A 64 -54.39 -31.58 27.70
N ASP A 65 -54.75 -30.32 27.35
CA ASP A 65 -54.83 -29.06 28.14
C ASP A 65 -53.51 -28.26 28.34
N TYR A 66 -53.34 -27.00 27.89
CA TYR A 66 -54.22 -25.83 28.05
C TYR A 66 -54.15 -24.81 26.89
N ALA A 67 -55.27 -24.10 26.71
CA ALA A 67 -55.53 -22.88 25.93
C ALA A 67 -54.38 -21.82 25.96
N GLY A 68 -54.12 -21.00 24.94
CA GLY A 68 -55.01 -20.36 23.97
C GLY A 68 -55.07 -18.85 24.27
N TYR A 69 -54.59 -18.00 23.35
CA TYR A 69 -55.29 -16.81 22.84
C TYR A 69 -54.43 -16.07 21.80
N ASP A 70 -55.05 -15.94 20.63
CA ASP A 70 -54.59 -15.23 19.45
C ASP A 70 -55.06 -13.76 19.48
N ASP A 71 -54.37 -12.97 18.66
CA ASP A 71 -54.82 -11.78 17.92
C ASP A 71 -55.33 -10.49 18.60
N GLY A 72 -54.85 -9.37 18.04
CA GLY A 72 -55.66 -8.14 17.96
C GLY A 72 -54.88 -6.81 17.90
N ALA A 73 -54.58 -6.32 16.69
CA ALA A 73 -54.34 -4.89 16.43
C ALA A 73 -55.68 -4.18 16.07
N PRO A 74 -55.68 -2.86 15.73
CA PRO A 74 -55.61 -1.60 16.52
C PRO A 74 -57.05 -0.93 16.55
N PRO A 75 -57.34 0.41 16.61
CA PRO A 75 -56.54 1.67 16.72
C PRO A 75 -57.16 2.82 17.60
N ARG A 76 -56.54 4.01 17.52
CA ARG A 76 -57.05 5.41 17.68
C ARG A 76 -57.04 6.09 19.06
N GLY A 77 -56.54 7.34 19.08
CA GLY A 77 -57.12 8.38 19.96
C GLY A 77 -56.26 9.56 20.43
N GLY A 78 -55.87 10.48 19.53
CA GLY A 78 -56.03 11.95 19.66
C GLY A 78 -55.34 12.77 20.78
N GLY A 79 -54.72 13.90 20.38
CA GLY A 79 -54.59 15.07 21.26
C GLY A 79 -53.44 16.06 20.98
N ASN A 80 -53.71 17.06 20.13
CA ASN A 80 -52.89 18.24 19.79
C ASN A 80 -52.19 18.97 20.97
N ARG A 81 -51.01 19.58 20.72
CA ARG A 81 -50.82 21.06 20.73
C ARG A 81 -49.40 21.51 20.30
N THR A 82 -49.45 22.61 19.56
CA THR A 82 -48.46 23.38 18.78
C THR A 82 -47.46 24.22 19.61
N ARG A 83 -46.26 24.47 19.05
CA ARG A 83 -45.48 25.75 18.95
C ARG A 83 -44.09 25.41 18.36
N ILE A 84 -43.70 25.70 17.12
CA ILE A 84 -43.52 26.98 16.38
C ILE A 84 -42.54 27.97 17.06
N LEU A 85 -41.33 28.02 16.46
CA LEU A 85 -40.36 29.12 16.21
C LEU A 85 -39.87 30.02 17.35
N VAL A 86 -38.54 30.15 17.46
CA VAL A 86 -37.83 31.45 17.45
C VAL A 86 -36.57 31.35 16.59
N ILE A 87 -36.60 32.09 15.49
CA ILE A 87 -35.45 32.61 14.73
C ILE A 87 -35.04 33.92 15.41
N ALA A 88 -33.75 34.11 15.66
CA ALA A 88 -33.04 35.40 15.66
C ALA A 88 -31.54 35.05 15.63
N GLY A 89 -30.73 35.41 14.65
CA GLY A 89 -30.82 36.57 13.76
C GLY A 89 -29.57 37.41 14.00
N PHE A 90 -28.50 37.14 13.26
CA PHE A 90 -27.49 38.16 12.95
C PHE A 90 -26.86 37.84 11.59
N VAL A 91 -27.59 38.18 10.54
CA VAL A 91 -27.00 38.40 9.22
C VAL A 91 -26.71 39.90 9.11
N VAL A 92 -25.55 40.19 8.55
CA VAL A 92 -25.10 41.45 7.95
C VAL A 92 -24.49 42.47 8.92
N LEU A 93 -23.15 42.52 8.96
CA LEU A 93 -22.38 43.67 8.44
C LEU A 93 -20.88 43.47 8.75
N LEU A 94 -20.07 43.21 7.73
CA LEU A 94 -18.86 43.97 7.37
C LEU A 94 -18.19 43.35 6.14
N VAL A 95 -18.77 43.64 4.97
CA VAL A 95 -17.98 43.73 3.74
C VAL A 95 -17.24 45.07 3.80
N ILE A 96 -16.04 45.10 3.21
CA ILE A 96 -15.14 46.23 2.93
C ILE A 96 -13.93 46.33 3.87
N ALA A 97 -12.94 45.46 3.60
CA ALA A 97 -11.56 45.82 3.33
C ALA A 97 -10.97 44.61 2.61
N GLY A 98 -11.02 44.56 1.29
CA GLY A 98 -10.09 45.31 0.47
C GLY A 98 -9.19 44.28 -0.18
N SER A 99 -9.37 44.13 -1.48
CA SER A 99 -8.50 43.42 -2.42
C SER A 99 -7.02 43.65 -2.10
N GLY A 100 -6.42 42.68 -1.42
CA GLY A 100 -4.98 42.52 -1.33
C GLY A 100 -4.64 41.25 -2.09
N ALA A 101 -4.20 41.41 -3.34
CA ALA A 101 -3.29 40.43 -3.92
C ALA A 101 -2.08 40.38 -2.98
N PHE A 102 -2.10 39.44 -2.04
CA PHE A 102 -0.99 39.21 -1.15
C PHE A 102 -0.02 38.31 -1.91
N LEU A 103 0.75 38.96 -2.79
CA LEU A 103 2.00 38.41 -3.29
C LEU A 103 2.94 38.27 -2.08
N LEU A 104 2.93 37.09 -1.47
CA LEU A 104 4.01 36.66 -0.59
C LEU A 104 5.19 36.29 -1.48
N ALA A 105 5.97 37.31 -1.84
CA ALA A 105 7.35 37.12 -2.24
C ALA A 105 8.24 37.28 -1.00
N SER A 106 9.19 36.36 -0.89
CA SER A 106 10.31 36.27 0.07
C SER A 106 10.03 35.69 1.46
N GLY A 107 9.93 34.37 1.49
CA GLY A 107 10.67 33.53 2.44
C GLY A 107 11.47 32.51 1.62
N THR A 108 12.78 32.71 1.51
CA THR A 108 13.70 31.83 0.79
C THR A 108 13.86 30.53 1.56
N GLY A 109 13.29 29.44 1.02
CA GLY A 109 13.46 28.07 1.49
C GLY A 109 12.22 27.24 1.20
N GLY A 110 12.24 26.45 0.12
CA GLY A 110 11.23 25.40 -0.12
C GLY A 110 10.30 25.55 -1.34
N ASP A 111 10.66 26.30 -2.39
CA ASP A 111 9.87 26.38 -3.63
C ASP A 111 10.53 25.63 -4.82
N SER A 112 11.79 25.20 -4.66
CA SER A 112 12.49 24.43 -5.70
C SER A 112 11.76 23.13 -6.00
N GLY A 113 11.37 22.35 -4.99
CA GLY A 113 10.68 21.06 -5.21
C GLY A 113 9.40 21.17 -6.02
N SER A 114 8.62 22.25 -5.88
CA SER A 114 7.37 22.46 -6.63
C SER A 114 7.63 22.95 -8.06
N ALA A 115 8.64 23.82 -8.26
CA ALA A 115 9.06 24.24 -9.59
C ALA A 115 9.76 23.12 -10.38
N ASP A 116 10.52 22.27 -9.70
CA ASP A 116 11.21 21.10 -10.26
C ASP A 116 10.17 20.02 -10.63
N ALA A 117 9.17 19.77 -9.77
CA ALA A 117 8.05 18.87 -10.08
C ALA A 117 7.25 19.33 -11.31
N ALA A 118 7.04 20.63 -11.49
CA ALA A 118 6.32 21.17 -12.64
C ALA A 118 7.00 20.85 -13.98
N SER A 119 8.33 20.66 -14.01
CA SER A 119 9.07 20.32 -15.23
C SER A 119 8.85 18.88 -15.69
N VAL A 120 8.45 18.00 -14.78
CA VAL A 120 8.21 16.56 -15.01
C VAL A 120 6.73 16.20 -14.84
N ALA A 121 5.83 17.18 -14.88
CA ALA A 121 4.40 16.96 -14.62
C ALA A 121 3.66 16.28 -15.78
N ASP A 122 4.18 16.30 -17.02
CA ASP A 122 3.54 15.73 -18.21
C ASP A 122 4.57 15.06 -19.12
N GLU A 123 4.17 13.99 -19.81
CA GLU A 123 5.04 13.17 -20.68
C GLU A 123 5.49 13.95 -21.90
N ALA A 124 4.65 14.88 -22.34
CA ALA A 124 4.96 15.74 -23.46
C ALA A 124 6.18 16.63 -23.18
N ASP A 125 6.38 16.98 -21.91
CA ASP A 125 7.48 17.83 -21.45
C ASP A 125 8.66 16.98 -20.89
N ASP A 126 8.39 15.77 -20.39
CA ASP A 126 9.37 14.78 -19.93
C ASP A 126 9.13 13.37 -20.52
N PRO A 127 9.55 13.12 -21.79
CA PRO A 127 9.28 11.86 -22.50
C PRO A 127 10.34 10.77 -22.26
N GLY A 128 11.33 11.01 -21.40
CA GLY A 128 12.44 10.08 -21.20
C GLY A 128 11.99 8.77 -20.55
N ALA A 129 12.43 7.63 -21.08
CA ALA A 129 12.24 6.35 -20.40
C ALA A 129 13.16 6.27 -19.17
N LEU A 130 12.66 5.73 -18.06
CA LEU A 130 13.47 5.45 -16.88
C LEU A 130 14.44 4.30 -17.20
N THR A 131 15.60 4.28 -16.52
CA THR A 131 16.53 3.14 -16.59
C THR A 131 16.98 2.75 -15.19
N THR A 132 17.10 1.45 -14.94
CA THR A 132 17.49 0.93 -13.62
C THR A 132 18.91 1.36 -13.24
N ASP A 133 19.84 1.40 -14.19
CA ASP A 133 21.24 1.81 -13.95
C ASP A 133 21.38 3.28 -13.54
N ALA A 134 20.51 4.17 -14.03
CA ALA A 134 20.53 5.58 -13.64
C ALA A 134 19.95 5.79 -12.23
N LEU A 135 18.87 5.05 -11.91
CA LEU A 135 18.10 5.27 -10.69
C LEU A 135 18.58 4.47 -9.49
N PHE A 136 19.20 3.31 -9.73
CA PHE A 136 19.49 2.33 -8.69
C PHE A 136 20.99 1.98 -8.71
N PRO A 137 21.84 2.68 -7.95
CA PRO A 137 23.28 2.36 -7.92
C PRO A 137 23.56 0.96 -7.36
N GLU A 138 24.76 0.41 -7.60
CA GLU A 138 25.12 -0.92 -7.08
C GLU A 138 25.09 -0.99 -5.54
N THR A 139 25.39 0.12 -4.88
CA THR A 139 25.38 0.24 -3.41
C THR A 139 24.75 1.56 -2.99
N VAL A 140 23.98 1.52 -1.90
CA VAL A 140 23.38 2.68 -1.25
C VAL A 140 23.81 2.70 0.22
N GLU A 141 24.23 3.85 0.73
CA GLU A 141 24.51 4.07 2.15
C GLU A 141 23.30 4.77 2.77
N ILE A 142 22.67 4.15 3.76
CA ILE A 142 21.55 4.75 4.49
C ILE A 142 22.05 5.23 5.85
N GLU A 143 21.87 6.52 6.14
CA GLU A 143 22.39 7.13 7.38
C GLU A 143 21.87 6.39 8.62
N GLY A 144 22.80 5.89 9.44
CA GLY A 144 22.47 5.14 10.65
C GLY A 144 22.15 3.66 10.44
N GLN A 145 21.85 3.24 9.20
CA GLN A 145 21.40 1.89 8.87
C GLN A 145 22.46 1.07 8.11
N GLY A 146 23.48 1.73 7.55
CA GLY A 146 24.63 1.10 6.90
C GLY A 146 24.50 0.95 5.39
N THR A 147 25.40 0.14 4.80
CA THR A 147 25.43 -0.09 3.36
C THR A 147 24.46 -1.20 2.94
N PHE A 148 23.81 -0.99 1.80
CA PHE A 148 22.95 -1.94 1.11
C PHE A 148 23.48 -2.22 -0.29
N THR A 149 23.43 -3.47 -0.74
CA THR A 149 23.90 -3.89 -2.07
C THR A 149 22.72 -4.31 -2.95
N ARG A 150 22.67 -3.79 -4.18
CA ARG A 150 21.67 -4.15 -5.19
C ARG A 150 21.84 -5.62 -5.60
N VAL A 151 20.79 -6.41 -5.50
CA VAL A 151 20.80 -7.84 -5.82
C VAL A 151 20.01 -8.19 -7.07
N VAL A 152 18.97 -7.42 -7.38
CA VAL A 152 18.15 -7.59 -8.59
C VAL A 152 17.51 -6.25 -8.96
N ASP A 153 17.31 -6.02 -10.26
CA ASP A 153 16.54 -4.91 -10.80
C ASP A 153 15.63 -5.38 -11.94
N GLU A 154 14.56 -4.62 -12.18
CA GLU A 154 13.56 -4.87 -13.19
C GLU A 154 13.09 -3.56 -13.82
N ASP A 155 12.86 -3.60 -15.12
CA ASP A 155 12.21 -2.57 -15.93
C ASP A 155 11.10 -3.23 -16.74
N THR A 156 9.86 -2.77 -16.59
CA THR A 156 8.68 -3.32 -17.26
C THR A 156 7.67 -2.25 -17.66
N GLU A 157 7.03 -2.43 -18.82
CA GLU A 157 5.85 -1.66 -19.23
C GLU A 157 4.55 -2.26 -18.66
N ASP A 158 4.59 -3.50 -18.17
CA ASP A 158 3.47 -4.14 -17.47
C ASP A 158 3.50 -3.78 -15.98
N CYS A 159 3.12 -2.53 -15.66
CA CYS A 159 3.17 -2.03 -14.29
C CYS A 159 2.36 -2.88 -13.30
N ALA A 160 1.29 -3.55 -13.76
CA ALA A 160 0.45 -4.39 -12.91
C ALA A 160 1.21 -5.61 -12.37
N ALA A 161 2.23 -6.10 -13.08
CA ALA A 161 3.04 -7.23 -12.67
C ALA A 161 3.83 -6.99 -11.36
N GLY A 162 4.08 -5.73 -11.01
CA GLY A 162 4.79 -5.33 -9.79
C GLY A 162 3.88 -4.93 -8.63
N THR A 163 2.67 -5.48 -8.53
CA THR A 163 1.66 -5.05 -7.54
C THR A 163 0.95 -6.22 -6.85
N HIS A 164 0.30 -5.89 -5.73
CA HIS A 164 -0.59 -6.76 -4.98
C HIS A 164 -2.04 -6.27 -5.02
N GLY A 165 -2.97 -7.17 -4.68
CA GLY A 165 -4.39 -6.86 -4.60
C GLY A 165 -4.95 -6.33 -5.91
N THR A 166 -5.81 -5.31 -5.83
CA THR A 166 -6.38 -4.64 -7.00
C THR A 166 -5.54 -3.47 -7.51
N TYR A 167 -4.38 -3.19 -6.90
CA TYR A 167 -3.58 -2.02 -7.23
C TYR A 167 -3.06 -2.01 -8.68
N GLY A 168 -2.79 -3.19 -9.25
CA GLY A 168 -2.44 -3.31 -10.66
C GLY A 168 -3.55 -2.81 -11.61
N GLU A 169 -4.82 -2.94 -11.22
CA GLU A 169 -5.95 -2.37 -11.96
C GLU A 169 -5.96 -0.84 -11.86
N ALA A 170 -5.59 -0.29 -10.70
CA ALA A 170 -5.46 1.16 -10.52
C ALA A 170 -4.32 1.74 -11.39
N LEU A 171 -3.15 1.09 -11.42
CA LEU A 171 -2.05 1.52 -12.31
C LEU A 171 -2.43 1.40 -13.78
N THR A 172 -3.10 0.31 -14.18
CA THR A 172 -3.58 0.13 -15.56
C THR A 172 -4.63 1.17 -15.92
N GLY A 173 -5.57 1.45 -15.02
CA GLY A 173 -6.64 2.42 -15.21
C GLY A 173 -6.17 3.88 -15.29
N ASN A 174 -4.98 4.16 -14.75
CA ASN A 174 -4.29 5.45 -14.83
C ASN A 174 -3.16 5.45 -15.88
N ASP A 175 -3.18 4.49 -16.82
CA ASP A 175 -2.28 4.43 -17.98
C ASP A 175 -0.78 4.45 -17.62
N CYS A 176 -0.39 3.77 -16.53
CA CYS A 176 1.01 3.60 -16.16
C CYS A 176 1.85 3.13 -17.35
N ARG A 177 2.95 3.83 -17.61
CA ARG A 177 3.83 3.64 -18.77
C ARG A 177 4.93 2.63 -18.49
N GLN A 178 5.51 2.73 -17.30
CA GLN A 178 6.72 2.02 -16.94
C GLN A 178 6.78 1.89 -15.42
N LEU A 179 7.23 0.73 -14.96
CA LEU A 179 7.60 0.48 -13.59
C LEU A 179 9.05 -0.02 -13.59
N VAL A 180 9.92 0.73 -12.91
CA VAL A 180 11.30 0.32 -12.64
C VAL A 180 11.46 0.09 -11.15
N ARG A 181 12.13 -0.99 -10.77
CA ARG A 181 12.35 -1.33 -9.36
C ARG A 181 13.63 -2.12 -9.17
N ALA A 182 14.21 -2.01 -8.00
CA ALA A 182 15.39 -2.76 -7.59
C ALA A 182 15.27 -3.22 -6.15
N SER A 183 15.88 -4.36 -5.86
CA SER A 183 15.99 -4.86 -4.50
C SER A 183 17.41 -4.88 -4.01
N TYR A 184 17.54 -4.60 -2.72
CA TYR A 184 18.80 -4.49 -2.00
C TYR A 184 18.77 -5.34 -0.74
N VAL A 185 19.96 -5.73 -0.29
CA VAL A 185 20.16 -6.43 0.98
C VAL A 185 21.19 -5.68 1.83
N SER A 186 20.98 -5.62 3.14
CA SER A 186 21.94 -5.05 4.09
C SER A 186 23.21 -5.89 4.18
N GLU A 187 24.33 -5.30 4.59
CA GLU A 187 25.60 -6.01 4.78
C GLU A 187 25.52 -7.20 5.75
N ASP A 188 24.63 -7.12 6.75
CA ASP A 188 24.39 -8.19 7.73
C ASP A 188 23.32 -9.20 7.28
N GLU A 189 22.77 -9.01 6.07
CA GLU A 189 21.74 -9.82 5.43
C GLU A 189 20.40 -9.91 6.19
N ASN A 190 20.21 -9.10 7.24
CA ASN A 190 18.99 -9.14 8.06
C ASN A 190 17.82 -8.35 7.46
N HIS A 191 18.12 -7.36 6.61
CA HIS A 191 17.10 -6.48 6.02
C HIS A 191 17.21 -6.48 4.50
N ALA A 192 16.05 -6.39 3.88
CA ALA A 192 15.90 -6.36 2.44
C ALA A 192 14.95 -5.23 2.06
N VAL A 193 15.27 -4.52 0.99
CA VAL A 193 14.47 -3.37 0.53
C VAL A 193 14.14 -3.56 -0.94
N THR A 194 12.91 -3.25 -1.34
CA THR A 194 12.59 -2.96 -2.74
C THR A 194 12.29 -1.48 -2.87
N VAL A 195 12.96 -0.80 -3.80
CA VAL A 195 12.69 0.59 -4.15
C VAL A 195 12.27 0.66 -5.62
N GLY A 196 11.37 1.58 -5.96
CA GLY A 196 10.92 1.69 -7.34
C GLY A 196 10.25 3.01 -7.68
N VAL A 197 10.07 3.20 -8.99
CA VAL A 197 9.45 4.38 -9.60
C VAL A 197 8.47 3.91 -10.67
N ALA A 198 7.22 4.34 -10.57
CA ALA A 198 6.21 4.20 -11.61
C ALA A 198 6.06 5.52 -12.36
N ALA A 199 6.12 5.48 -13.69
CA ALA A 199 5.90 6.62 -14.57
C ALA A 199 4.47 6.60 -15.11
N LEU A 200 3.70 7.66 -14.86
CA LEU A 200 2.32 7.83 -15.35
C LEU A 200 2.24 8.98 -16.35
N PRO A 201 1.18 9.11 -17.15
CA PRO A 201 1.13 10.11 -18.23
C PRO A 201 1.18 11.56 -17.76
N THR A 202 0.59 11.89 -16.61
CA THR A 202 0.70 13.21 -15.99
C THR A 202 0.71 13.11 -14.46
N GLU A 203 1.00 14.23 -13.81
CA GLU A 203 0.86 14.42 -12.36
C GLU A 203 -0.53 14.07 -11.84
N THR A 204 -1.59 14.27 -12.64
CA THR A 204 -2.96 13.93 -12.21
C THR A 204 -3.16 12.42 -12.13
N GLU A 205 -2.70 11.67 -13.13
CA GLU A 205 -2.77 10.20 -13.10
C GLU A 205 -1.87 9.64 -12.00
N ALA A 206 -0.67 10.21 -11.79
CA ALA A 206 0.22 9.84 -10.70
C ALA A 206 -0.44 10.04 -9.32
N ALA A 207 -1.10 11.17 -9.11
CA ALA A 207 -1.85 11.44 -7.88
C ALA A 207 -2.98 10.42 -7.68
N ALA A 208 -3.75 10.14 -8.74
CA ALA A 208 -4.84 9.16 -8.67
C ALA A 208 -4.34 7.73 -8.39
N ALA A 209 -3.19 7.35 -8.94
CA ALA A 209 -2.53 6.08 -8.64
C ALA A 209 -1.99 6.03 -7.22
N MET A 210 -1.52 7.15 -6.67
CA MET A 210 -1.06 7.22 -5.28
C MET A 210 -2.23 7.15 -4.29
N ASP A 211 -3.34 7.83 -4.58
CA ASP A 211 -4.58 7.80 -3.78
C ASP A 211 -5.24 6.42 -3.72
N ALA A 212 -4.97 5.55 -4.70
CA ALA A 212 -5.52 4.20 -4.77
C ALA A 212 -4.77 3.17 -3.89
N GLN A 213 -3.70 3.57 -3.21
CA GLN A 213 -2.89 2.68 -2.38
C GLN A 213 -3.57 2.39 -1.04
N ASP A 214 -3.57 1.12 -0.62
CA ASP A 214 -4.00 0.69 0.71
C ASP A 214 -3.01 -0.37 1.24
N LEU A 215 -2.06 0.04 2.08
CA LEU A 215 -1.07 -0.88 2.66
C LEU A 215 -1.70 -1.88 3.63
N VAL A 216 -2.76 -1.50 4.34
CA VAL A 216 -3.44 -2.38 5.30
C VAL A 216 -4.16 -3.51 4.56
N ALA A 217 -4.76 -3.21 3.41
CA ALA A 217 -5.40 -4.21 2.54
C ALA A 217 -4.41 -4.91 1.59
N ALA A 218 -3.11 -4.55 1.63
CA ALA A 218 -2.09 -4.99 0.68
C ALA A 218 -2.47 -4.72 -0.79
N GLU A 219 -3.19 -3.63 -1.05
CA GLU A 219 -3.45 -3.09 -2.39
C GLU A 219 -2.37 -2.07 -2.70
N TRP A 220 -1.17 -2.58 -2.98
CA TRP A 220 0.04 -1.74 -3.08
C TRP A 220 1.11 -2.36 -3.98
N PHE A 221 2.27 -1.71 -4.10
CA PHE A 221 3.42 -2.25 -4.82
C PHE A 221 3.92 -3.56 -4.17
N ALA A 222 4.28 -4.52 -5.01
CA ALA A 222 4.92 -5.76 -4.60
C ALA A 222 6.43 -5.58 -4.56
N GLY A 223 7.09 -6.18 -3.56
CA GLY A 223 8.54 -6.31 -3.57
C GLY A 223 9.04 -7.07 -4.80
N LEU A 224 10.30 -6.85 -5.17
CA LEU A 224 10.94 -7.58 -6.26
C LEU A 224 11.72 -8.77 -5.67
N PRO A 225 11.28 -10.02 -5.88
CA PRO A 225 11.98 -11.17 -5.32
C PRO A 225 13.34 -11.36 -6.02
N GLY A 226 14.38 -11.60 -5.22
CA GLY A 226 15.69 -12.03 -5.73
C GLY A 226 15.72 -13.51 -6.09
N GLU A 227 16.91 -14.02 -6.42
CA GLU A 227 17.10 -15.43 -6.76
C GLU A 227 16.69 -16.38 -5.63
N GLU A 228 16.23 -17.58 -5.99
CA GLU A 228 15.87 -18.62 -5.00
C GLU A 228 17.06 -18.97 -4.10
N GLY A 229 16.81 -19.07 -2.79
CA GLY A 229 17.83 -19.31 -1.77
C GLY A 229 18.61 -18.07 -1.33
N THR A 230 18.25 -16.87 -1.80
CA THR A 230 18.82 -15.60 -1.34
C THR A 230 17.98 -14.96 -0.23
N PRO A 231 18.56 -14.07 0.61
CA PRO A 231 17.81 -13.30 1.60
C PRO A 231 16.60 -12.54 1.03
N THR A 232 16.64 -12.19 -0.26
CA THR A 232 15.61 -11.42 -0.96
C THR A 232 14.55 -12.27 -1.67
N GLU A 233 14.63 -13.61 -1.64
CA GLU A 233 13.72 -14.49 -2.39
C GLU A 233 12.24 -14.28 -2.02
N ARG A 234 11.96 -13.82 -0.79
CA ARG A 234 10.61 -13.65 -0.25
C ARG A 234 10.04 -12.25 -0.40
N LEU A 235 10.82 -11.27 -0.86
CA LEU A 235 10.39 -9.86 -0.92
C LEU A 235 9.08 -9.63 -1.67
N GLY A 236 8.79 -10.46 -2.68
CA GLY A 236 7.52 -10.38 -3.41
C GLY A 236 6.28 -10.82 -2.63
N TYR A 237 6.39 -11.17 -1.36
CA TYR A 237 5.26 -11.54 -0.50
C TYR A 237 5.51 -11.31 1.01
N SER A 238 6.69 -10.85 1.41
CA SER A 238 6.98 -10.46 2.80
C SER A 238 6.14 -9.25 3.25
N GLY A 239 5.79 -9.24 4.54
CA GLY A 239 5.36 -8.01 5.21
C GLY A 239 6.57 -7.11 5.51
N GLY A 240 6.31 -5.87 5.90
CA GLY A 240 7.37 -4.90 6.19
C GLY A 240 6.82 -3.49 6.36
N HIS A 241 7.67 -2.48 6.25
CA HIS A 241 7.28 -1.08 6.22
C HIS A 241 7.28 -0.55 4.80
N GLY A 242 6.14 -0.04 4.38
CA GLY A 242 5.97 0.59 3.08
C GLY A 242 5.97 2.10 3.16
N SER A 243 6.58 2.78 2.19
CA SER A 243 6.51 4.23 2.04
C SER A 243 6.41 4.59 0.56
N SER A 244 5.65 5.65 0.26
CA SER A 244 5.47 6.14 -1.10
C SER A 244 5.44 7.66 -1.14
N GLY A 245 5.59 8.21 -2.33
CA GLY A 245 5.43 9.63 -2.60
C GLY A 245 5.28 9.91 -4.09
N GLN A 246 4.95 11.13 -4.43
CA GLN A 246 4.78 11.57 -5.82
C GLN A 246 5.71 12.72 -6.16
N TRP A 247 6.29 12.69 -7.35
CA TRP A 247 6.98 13.85 -7.90
C TRP A 247 6.60 14.05 -9.37
N GLY A 248 5.79 15.09 -9.64
CA GLY A 248 5.17 15.29 -10.95
C GLY A 248 4.44 14.03 -11.42
N ARG A 249 4.82 13.53 -12.60
CA ARG A 249 4.25 12.31 -13.21
C ARG A 249 4.69 10.98 -12.57
N TYR A 250 5.56 11.01 -11.56
CA TYR A 250 6.19 9.82 -10.99
C TYR A 250 5.61 9.48 -9.61
N VAL A 251 5.36 8.20 -9.38
CA VAL A 251 5.10 7.66 -8.04
C VAL A 251 6.32 6.84 -7.62
N LEU A 252 6.94 7.22 -6.51
CA LEU A 252 8.09 6.54 -5.93
C LEU A 252 7.60 5.69 -4.74
N PHE A 253 8.27 4.56 -4.50
CA PHE A 253 7.99 3.73 -3.34
C PHE A 253 9.22 3.00 -2.82
N SER A 254 9.18 2.65 -1.54
CA SER A 254 10.12 1.76 -0.87
C SER A 254 9.38 0.79 0.05
N LEU A 255 9.73 -0.49 -0.04
CA LEU A 255 9.28 -1.55 0.86
C LEU A 255 10.51 -2.11 1.59
N ALA A 256 10.64 -1.81 2.87
CA ALA A 256 11.66 -2.38 3.74
C ALA A 256 11.08 -3.56 4.52
N ALA A 257 11.77 -4.69 4.51
CA ALA A 257 11.32 -5.91 5.17
C ALA A 257 12.49 -6.65 5.84
N ASN A 258 12.17 -7.51 6.80
CA ASN A 258 13.13 -8.48 7.29
C ASN A 258 13.44 -9.51 6.20
N SER A 259 14.71 -9.81 5.98
CA SER A 259 15.17 -10.79 5.01
C SER A 259 14.74 -12.22 5.34
N ASP A 260 14.39 -12.52 6.59
CA ASP A 260 13.84 -13.81 7.00
C ASP A 260 12.32 -13.92 6.80
N GLY A 261 11.67 -12.81 6.38
CA GLY A 261 10.25 -12.74 6.07
C GLY A 261 9.37 -12.75 7.31
N THR A 262 9.96 -12.61 8.50
CA THR A 262 9.21 -12.37 9.73
C THR A 262 8.53 -11.01 9.63
N GLU A 263 7.25 -10.98 9.99
CA GLU A 263 6.54 -9.73 10.23
C GLU A 263 7.09 -9.08 11.51
N GLU A 264 6.79 -7.79 11.70
CA GLU A 264 7.10 -7.06 12.92
C GLU A 264 6.48 -7.79 14.13
N GLU A 265 7.27 -8.61 14.86
CA GLU A 265 6.75 -9.34 16.01
C GLU A 265 6.35 -8.35 17.12
N ALA A 266 5.19 -8.58 17.74
CA ALA A 266 4.67 -7.73 18.81
C ALA A 266 5.57 -7.65 20.07
N GLU A 267 6.59 -8.50 20.21
CA GLU A 267 7.60 -8.42 21.28
C GLU A 267 8.94 -7.90 20.72
N GLY A 268 9.11 -6.57 20.73
CA GLY A 268 10.22 -5.86 20.09
C GLY A 268 9.75 -4.89 19.00
N GLY A 269 8.54 -5.11 18.49
CA GLY A 269 8.00 -4.52 17.25
C GLY A 269 7.95 -3.01 17.12
N SER A 270 8.19 -2.21 18.16
CA SER A 270 8.32 -0.75 17.96
C SER A 270 9.70 -0.33 17.47
N GLU A 271 10.76 -1.04 17.89
CA GLU A 271 12.14 -0.72 17.48
C GLU A 271 12.40 -1.25 16.07
N ASP A 272 11.96 -2.47 15.77
CA ASP A 272 12.09 -3.05 14.42
C ASP A 272 11.21 -2.32 13.40
N ALA A 273 9.98 -1.92 13.75
CA ALA A 273 9.14 -1.10 12.87
C ALA A 273 9.76 0.28 12.62
N ALA A 274 10.34 0.91 13.65
CA ALA A 274 11.04 2.18 13.47
C ALA A 274 12.26 2.02 12.56
N LEU A 275 12.99 0.92 12.70
CA LEU A 275 14.14 0.58 11.86
C LEU A 275 13.74 0.40 10.39
N LEU A 276 12.71 -0.41 10.11
CA LEU A 276 12.22 -0.62 8.74
C LEU A 276 11.68 0.67 8.13
N ARG A 277 10.99 1.50 8.92
CA ARG A 277 10.56 2.83 8.49
C ARG A 277 11.74 3.73 8.12
N ASP A 278 12.74 3.83 8.98
CA ASP A 278 13.92 4.67 8.74
C ASP A 278 14.71 4.20 7.51
N ILE A 279 14.81 2.87 7.29
CA ILE A 279 15.38 2.29 6.05
C ILE A 279 14.54 2.68 4.84
N GLY A 280 13.22 2.50 4.91
CA GLY A 280 12.29 2.80 3.82
C GLY A 280 12.32 4.27 3.42
N GLU A 281 12.25 5.18 4.39
CA GLU A 281 12.33 6.64 4.19
C GLU A 281 13.67 7.03 3.52
N GLY A 282 14.80 6.48 4.00
CA GLY A 282 16.11 6.75 3.42
C GLY A 282 16.25 6.28 1.96
N PHE A 283 15.68 5.12 1.62
CA PHE A 283 15.66 4.66 0.22
C PHE A 283 14.75 5.49 -0.67
N LEU A 284 13.65 6.03 -0.14
CA LEU A 284 12.76 6.91 -0.89
C LEU A 284 13.44 8.24 -1.20
N ASP A 285 14.19 8.79 -0.23
CA ASP A 285 15.01 9.99 -0.42
C ASP A 285 16.11 9.78 -1.48
N GLU A 286 16.87 8.67 -1.41
CA GLU A 286 17.89 8.35 -2.42
C GLU A 286 17.27 8.19 -3.82
N ALA A 287 16.14 7.47 -3.94
CA ALA A 287 15.46 7.30 -5.21
C ALA A 287 14.98 8.63 -5.80
N PHE A 288 14.50 9.53 -4.96
CA PHE A 288 14.13 10.87 -5.37
C PHE A 288 15.33 11.70 -5.82
N ALA A 289 16.44 11.67 -5.07
CA ALA A 289 17.67 12.33 -5.47
C ALA A 289 18.13 11.85 -6.86
N ARG A 290 18.18 10.53 -7.08
CA ARG A 290 18.54 9.94 -8.37
C ARG A 290 17.59 10.32 -9.49
N LEU A 291 16.29 10.33 -9.22
CA LEU A 291 15.28 10.70 -10.20
C LEU A 291 15.39 12.18 -10.58
N THR A 292 15.60 13.08 -9.61
CA THR A 292 15.81 14.50 -9.92
C THR A 292 17.08 14.75 -10.73
N GLU A 293 18.16 14.00 -10.47
CA GLU A 293 19.40 14.07 -11.25
C GLU A 293 19.22 13.54 -12.69
N ASP A 294 18.47 12.45 -12.86
CA ASP A 294 18.16 11.86 -14.17
C ASP A 294 17.27 12.77 -15.03
N ARG A 295 16.40 13.56 -14.40
CA ARG A 295 15.42 14.44 -15.06
C ARG A 295 15.84 15.91 -15.19
N ALA A 296 16.98 16.31 -14.64
CA ALA A 296 17.54 17.66 -14.72
C ALA A 296 18.21 17.97 -16.07
#